data_AF-A0A0R3GEQ1-F1
#
_entry.id   AF-A0A0R3GEQ1-F1
#
_cell.length_a   1.000
_cell.length_b   1.000
_cell.length_c   1.000
_cell.angle_alpha   90.00
_cell.angle_beta   90.00
_cell.angle_gamma   90.00
#
_symmetry.space_group_name_H-M   'P 1'
#
loop_
_entity.id
_entity.type
_entity.pdbx_description
1 polymer ?
#
loop_
_entity_poly.entity_id
_entity_poly.type
_entity_poly.pdbx_seq_one_letter_code
_entity_poly.pdbx_strand_id
1 'polypeptide(L)'
;MVATINPDATVIPDKAEVWLILKQDVPGNNIAAKIPTNATADPGAKGWEFSGLIDDKKGIPLDPSGEVKEYDAFGHPSFRIKFRKGKLKSGFTALEYNAVTRKVVLPGSTPDKLGIPKDVQIYVLYRYVDEDVTRVWVALRPALAELKSHGGIVDGELSFAEITVHHTADANGDVFKYLDSSAADDVTKTFTIDAGVTAYTATVDGDTTVSITALTDYALQSALRDLDSVQALDDPGVTVEGPEGGPLVATFTGPVTGVSATGTGGTVTVS
;
A
#
# COMPACT_ATOMS: atom_id res chain seq x y z
N MET A 1 16.60 28.17 13.98
CA MET A 1 16.28 27.70 12.62
C MET A 1 14.81 27.97 12.38
N VAL A 2 14.48 28.60 11.26
CA VAL A 2 13.07 28.75 10.84
C VAL A 2 12.61 27.39 10.35
N ALA A 3 11.46 26.90 10.82
CA ALA A 3 10.90 25.64 10.35
C ALA A 3 10.58 25.76 8.86
N THR A 4 11.10 24.84 8.04
CA THR A 4 10.73 24.76 6.62
C THR A 4 9.32 24.20 6.54
N ILE A 5 8.39 24.98 6.00
CA ILE A 5 7.05 24.50 5.68
C ILE A 5 7.18 23.65 4.41
N ASN A 6 6.70 22.40 4.46
CA ASN A 6 6.64 21.52 3.30
C ASN A 6 5.17 21.16 2.99
N PRO A 7 4.50 21.92 2.11
CA PRO A 7 3.13 21.62 1.69
C PRO A 7 3.00 20.25 1.00
N ASP A 8 4.04 19.78 0.32
CA ASP A 8 4.05 18.52 -0.42
C ASP A 8 4.07 17.28 0.50
N ALA A 9 4.26 17.50 1.81
CA ALA A 9 4.12 16.45 2.83
C ALA A 9 2.66 16.30 3.34
N THR A 10 1.74 17.15 2.89
CA THR A 10 0.31 16.99 3.20
C THR A 10 -0.33 15.94 2.31
N VAL A 11 -1.50 15.44 2.72
CA VAL A 11 -2.26 14.43 1.96
C VAL A 11 -3.72 14.84 1.91
N ILE A 12 -4.29 14.85 0.71
CA ILE A 12 -5.71 15.13 0.46
C ILE A 12 -6.28 13.99 -0.39
N PRO A 13 -6.79 12.91 0.24
CA PRO A 13 -7.28 11.79 -0.53
C PRO A 13 -8.51 12.16 -1.38
N ASP A 14 -8.42 11.96 -2.68
CA ASP A 14 -9.53 12.09 -3.64
C ASP A 14 -10.38 10.82 -3.71
N LYS A 15 -9.75 9.67 -3.44
CA LYS A 15 -10.39 8.36 -3.49
C LYS A 15 -9.96 7.53 -2.30
N ALA A 16 -10.89 6.74 -1.80
CA ALA A 16 -10.61 5.78 -0.74
C ALA A 16 -11.42 4.50 -0.95
N GLU A 17 -10.78 3.39 -0.63
CA GLU A 17 -11.29 2.05 -0.80
C GLU A 17 -10.96 1.21 0.42
N VAL A 18 -11.89 0.31 0.76
CA VAL A 18 -11.71 -0.63 1.86
C VAL A 18 -11.85 -2.03 1.30
N TRP A 19 -10.90 -2.87 1.67
CA TRP A 19 -10.84 -4.25 1.23
C TRP A 19 -10.73 -5.17 2.46
N LEU A 20 -11.38 -6.33 2.41
CA LEU A 20 -11.43 -7.26 3.53
C LEU A 20 -11.03 -8.68 3.10
N ILE A 21 -10.45 -9.42 4.04
CA ILE A 21 -10.36 -10.89 4.02
C ILE A 21 -10.79 -11.40 5.39
N LEU A 22 -11.64 -12.44 5.44
CA LEU A 22 -11.97 -13.07 6.72
C LEU A 22 -10.75 -13.82 7.26
N LYS A 23 -10.52 -13.81 8.57
CA LYS A 23 -9.41 -14.53 9.20
C LYS A 23 -9.32 -16.00 8.76
N GLN A 24 -10.46 -16.67 8.64
CA GLN A 24 -10.55 -18.08 8.25
C GLN A 24 -10.06 -18.35 6.81
N ASP A 25 -10.05 -17.32 5.96
CA ASP A 25 -9.63 -17.40 4.55
C ASP A 25 -8.14 -17.07 4.37
N VAL A 26 -7.40 -16.86 5.47
CA VAL A 26 -5.94 -16.67 5.49
C VAL A 26 -5.27 -17.89 6.14
N PRO A 27 -4.74 -18.84 5.34
CA PRO A 27 -4.10 -20.05 5.85
C PRO A 27 -2.99 -19.74 6.86
N GLY A 28 -3.06 -20.40 8.02
CA GLY A 28 -2.07 -20.22 9.10
C GLY A 28 -2.00 -18.80 9.68
N ASN A 29 -2.98 -17.93 9.40
CA ASN A 29 -2.92 -16.49 9.69
C ASN A 29 -1.69 -15.77 9.10
N ASN A 30 -1.13 -16.32 8.01
CA ASN A 30 0.01 -15.71 7.33
C ASN A 30 -0.47 -14.67 6.30
N ILE A 31 -0.65 -13.44 6.75
CA ILE A 31 -1.09 -12.34 5.88
C ILE A 31 -0.02 -11.93 4.85
N ALA A 32 1.26 -12.26 5.07
CA ALA A 32 2.36 -11.79 4.23
C ALA A 32 2.18 -12.13 2.74
N ALA A 33 1.64 -13.32 2.43
CA ALA A 33 1.36 -13.75 1.06
C ALA A 33 0.19 -13.00 0.39
N LYS A 34 -0.63 -12.31 1.18
CA LYS A 34 -1.79 -11.54 0.74
C LYS A 34 -1.50 -10.05 0.62
N ILE A 35 -0.39 -9.56 1.16
CA ILE A 35 0.01 -8.15 1.02
C ILE A 35 0.31 -7.89 -0.47
N PRO A 36 -0.28 -6.85 -1.09
CA PRO A 36 0.12 -6.41 -2.43
C PRO A 36 1.62 -6.12 -2.51
N THR A 37 2.20 -6.28 -3.70
CA THR A 37 3.64 -6.05 -3.92
C THR A 37 4.00 -4.58 -3.79
N ASN A 38 3.14 -3.69 -4.29
CA ASN A 38 3.24 -2.24 -4.19
C ASN A 38 1.84 -1.63 -3.94
N ALA A 39 1.74 -0.30 -3.90
CA ALA A 39 0.49 0.39 -3.58
C ALA A 39 -0.54 0.38 -4.72
N THR A 40 -0.11 0.26 -5.97
CA THR A 40 -0.97 0.30 -7.17
C THR A 40 -1.50 -1.08 -7.56
N ALA A 41 -0.82 -2.16 -7.13
CA ALA A 41 -1.15 -3.53 -7.43
C ALA A 41 -2.60 -3.86 -7.02
N ASP A 42 -3.30 -4.62 -7.88
CA ASP A 42 -4.68 -5.02 -7.64
C ASP A 42 -4.80 -5.90 -6.38
N PRO A 43 -5.49 -5.43 -5.31
CA PRO A 43 -5.74 -6.25 -4.13
C PRO A 43 -6.58 -7.50 -4.44
N GLY A 44 -7.47 -7.43 -5.44
CA GLY A 44 -8.32 -8.54 -5.87
C GLY A 44 -7.51 -9.76 -6.31
N ALA A 45 -6.40 -9.56 -7.03
CA ALA A 45 -5.47 -10.62 -7.42
C ALA A 45 -4.82 -11.35 -6.23
N LYS A 46 -4.75 -10.73 -5.04
CA LYS A 46 -4.29 -11.37 -3.81
C LYS A 46 -5.43 -12.02 -3.01
N GLY A 47 -6.67 -11.89 -3.47
CA GLY A 47 -7.87 -12.43 -2.83
C GLY A 47 -8.49 -11.51 -1.78
N TRP A 48 -8.19 -10.21 -1.85
CA TRP A 48 -8.94 -9.21 -1.10
C TRP A 48 -10.30 -8.96 -1.74
N GLU A 49 -11.31 -8.75 -0.90
CA GLU A 49 -12.67 -8.46 -1.36
C GLU A 49 -13.00 -6.98 -1.13
N PHE A 50 -13.41 -6.29 -2.19
CA PHE A 50 -13.77 -4.89 -2.13
C PHE A 50 -15.10 -4.69 -1.37
N SER A 51 -15.13 -3.77 -0.41
CA SER A 51 -16.33 -3.52 0.40
C SER A 51 -17.44 -2.76 -0.34
N GLY A 52 -17.14 -2.14 -1.48
CA GLY A 52 -18.03 -1.20 -2.15
C GLY A 52 -17.87 0.23 -1.64
N LEU A 53 -18.84 1.09 -1.95
CA LEU A 53 -18.82 2.52 -1.60
C LEU A 53 -18.75 2.77 -0.08
N ILE A 54 -17.92 3.75 0.30
CA ILE A 54 -17.76 4.23 1.66
C ILE A 54 -18.16 5.70 1.77
N ASP A 55 -18.54 6.12 2.98
CA ASP A 55 -18.85 7.51 3.31
C ASP A 55 -17.59 8.40 3.22
N ASP A 56 -17.58 9.35 2.29
CA ASP A 56 -16.48 10.28 2.02
C ASP A 56 -16.29 11.29 3.17
N LYS A 57 -17.38 11.73 3.81
CA LYS A 57 -17.34 12.69 4.92
C LYS A 57 -16.78 12.09 6.19
N LYS A 58 -17.08 10.81 6.45
CA LYS A 58 -16.50 10.08 7.59
C LYS A 58 -15.11 9.52 7.28
N GLY A 59 -14.84 9.20 6.01
CA GLY A 59 -13.57 8.65 5.54
C GLY A 59 -13.16 7.37 6.28
N ILE A 60 -11.86 7.21 6.46
CA ILE A 60 -11.23 6.09 7.19
C ILE A 60 -10.63 6.65 8.48
N PRO A 61 -11.38 6.66 9.59
CA PRO A 61 -10.87 7.21 10.85
C PRO A 61 -9.74 6.35 11.40
N LEU A 62 -8.77 7.02 12.05
CA LEU A 62 -7.80 6.42 12.95
C LEU A 62 -8.04 6.99 14.35
N ASP A 63 -8.26 6.10 15.31
CA ASP A 63 -8.55 6.43 16.71
C ASP A 63 -7.48 5.81 17.62
N PRO A 64 -6.32 6.46 17.76
CA PRO A 64 -5.32 6.09 18.76
C PRO A 64 -5.82 6.47 20.15
N SER A 65 -5.84 5.49 21.06
CA SER A 65 -6.30 5.69 22.43
C SER A 65 -5.42 4.94 23.44
N GLY A 66 -5.51 5.32 24.71
CA GLY A 66 -4.84 4.61 25.79
C GLY A 66 -5.08 5.26 27.14
N GLU A 67 -4.44 4.74 28.17
CA GLU A 67 -4.60 5.19 29.55
C GLU A 67 -3.38 6.03 29.96
N VAL A 68 -3.60 7.29 30.33
CA VAL A 68 -2.59 8.11 30.99
C VAL A 68 -2.72 7.88 32.50
N LYS A 69 -1.71 7.25 33.10
CA LYS A 69 -1.65 7.04 34.54
C LYS A 69 -0.71 8.04 35.19
N GLU A 70 -1.25 8.84 36.08
CA GLU A 70 -0.51 9.76 36.92
C GLU A 70 -0.12 9.09 38.24
N TYR A 71 1.04 9.47 38.76
CA TYR A 71 1.55 9.06 40.06
C TYR A 71 1.77 10.31 40.89
N ASP A 72 1.09 10.36 42.03
CA ASP A 72 1.14 11.47 42.97
C ASP A 72 1.99 11.14 44.19
N ALA A 73 2.65 12.15 44.74
CA ALA A 73 3.28 12.10 46.05
C ALA A 73 2.74 13.25 46.91
N PHE A 74 2.91 13.16 48.23
CA PHE A 74 2.38 14.18 49.14
C PHE A 74 2.98 15.57 48.82
N GLY A 75 2.13 16.54 48.48
CA GLY A 75 2.56 17.89 48.05
C GLY A 75 3.13 17.98 46.62
N HIS A 76 3.16 16.87 45.88
CA HIS A 76 3.70 16.79 44.51
C HIS A 76 2.74 16.02 43.60
N PRO A 77 1.68 16.67 43.09
CA PRO A 77 0.78 16.06 42.12
C PRO A 77 1.52 15.74 40.82
N SER A 78 1.14 14.64 40.19
CA SER A 78 1.59 14.17 38.87
C SER A 78 3.12 14.13 38.69
N PHE A 79 3.88 13.86 39.76
CA PHE A 79 5.35 13.86 39.72
C PHE A 79 5.92 12.85 38.71
N ARG A 80 5.12 11.84 38.33
CA ARG A 80 5.40 10.96 37.20
C ARG A 80 4.12 10.64 36.44
N ILE A 81 4.19 10.68 35.12
CA ILE A 81 3.09 10.32 34.22
C ILE A 81 3.55 9.18 33.31
N LYS A 82 2.68 8.20 33.06
CA LYS A 82 2.98 7.09 32.14
C LYS A 82 1.75 6.73 31.29
N PHE A 83 1.93 6.71 29.98
CA PHE A 83 0.97 6.15 29.04
C PHE A 83 1.02 4.61 29.06
N ARG A 84 -0.14 3.96 29.04
CA ARG A 84 -0.30 2.50 29.11
C ARG A 84 -1.46 2.05 28.23
N LYS A 85 -1.44 0.77 27.85
CA LYS A 85 -2.51 0.12 27.05
C LYS A 85 -2.88 0.92 25.80
N GLY A 86 -1.86 1.33 25.04
CA GLY A 86 -2.07 1.93 23.72
C GLY A 86 -2.87 0.99 22.84
N LYS A 87 -3.88 1.54 22.18
CA LYS A 87 -4.79 0.86 21.25
C LYS A 87 -4.86 1.70 19.99
N LEU A 88 -5.07 1.02 18.88
CA LEU A 88 -5.42 1.66 17.63
C LEU A 88 -6.72 1.05 17.15
N LYS A 89 -7.72 1.90 16.89
CA LYS A 89 -8.90 1.50 16.14
C LYS A 89 -8.88 2.21 14.80
N SER A 90 -9.45 1.58 13.81
CA SER A 90 -9.89 2.27 12.61
C SER A 90 -11.36 1.96 12.35
N GLY A 91 -11.88 2.42 11.23
CA GLY A 91 -13.22 2.07 10.81
C GLY A 91 -13.49 2.46 9.38
N PHE A 92 -14.72 2.23 8.97
CA PHE A 92 -15.28 2.74 7.72
C PHE A 92 -16.79 2.65 7.81
N THR A 93 -17.49 3.48 7.05
CA THR A 93 -18.94 3.39 6.92
C THR A 93 -19.27 2.88 5.53
N ALA A 94 -19.76 1.65 5.45
CA ALA A 94 -20.21 1.05 4.21
C ALA A 94 -21.58 1.61 3.83
N LEU A 95 -21.73 2.06 2.59
CA LEU A 95 -22.99 2.54 2.02
C LEU A 95 -23.72 1.46 1.21
N GLU A 96 -23.07 0.31 1.02
CA GLU A 96 -23.61 -0.82 0.28
C GLU A 96 -23.88 -2.03 1.18
N TYR A 97 -25.01 -2.70 0.93
CA TYR A 97 -25.34 -3.99 1.52
C TYR A 97 -25.11 -5.14 0.53
N ASN A 98 -23.83 -5.44 0.26
CA ASN A 98 -23.39 -6.42 -0.73
C ASN A 98 -22.90 -7.73 -0.07
N ALA A 99 -22.42 -8.68 -0.87
CA ALA A 99 -21.96 -9.97 -0.36
C ALA A 99 -20.76 -9.87 0.59
N VAL A 100 -19.95 -8.83 0.46
CA VAL A 100 -18.74 -8.59 1.24
C VAL A 100 -19.10 -7.95 2.57
N THR A 101 -19.85 -6.84 2.55
CA THR A 101 -20.27 -6.12 3.78
C THR A 101 -21.20 -6.97 4.65
N ARG A 102 -22.04 -7.83 4.06
CA ARG A 102 -22.85 -8.81 4.81
C ARG A 102 -22.04 -9.73 5.71
N LYS A 103 -20.78 -10.01 5.37
CA LYS A 103 -19.91 -10.88 6.18
C LYS A 103 -19.56 -10.26 7.53
N VAL A 104 -19.58 -8.93 7.64
CA VAL A 104 -19.17 -8.19 8.84
C VAL A 104 -20.31 -7.42 9.52
N VAL A 105 -21.29 -6.91 8.77
CA VAL A 105 -22.41 -6.11 9.30
C VAL A 105 -23.40 -6.99 10.08
N LEU A 106 -23.93 -8.03 9.44
CA LEU A 106 -24.81 -9.02 10.05
C LEU A 106 -24.36 -10.42 9.61
N PRO A 107 -23.30 -10.96 10.24
CA PRO A 107 -22.67 -12.20 9.80
C PRO A 107 -23.65 -13.38 9.73
N GLY A 108 -23.64 -14.09 8.60
CA GLY A 108 -24.58 -15.18 8.31
C GLY A 108 -25.85 -14.74 7.57
N SER A 109 -25.97 -13.46 7.22
CA SER A 109 -27.02 -12.99 6.31
C SER A 109 -26.85 -13.58 4.91
N THR A 110 -27.94 -14.06 4.33
CA THR A 110 -28.06 -14.52 2.93
C THR A 110 -29.03 -13.61 2.18
N PRO A 111 -29.19 -13.73 0.85
CA PRO A 111 -30.19 -12.94 0.12
C PRO A 111 -31.61 -13.06 0.68
N ASP A 112 -31.94 -14.17 1.34
CA ASP A 112 -33.25 -14.50 1.91
C ASP A 112 -33.32 -14.43 3.45
N LYS A 113 -32.21 -14.14 4.16
CA LYS A 113 -32.16 -14.16 5.64
C LYS A 113 -31.27 -13.07 6.20
N LEU A 114 -31.66 -12.52 7.34
CA LEU A 114 -30.82 -11.61 8.14
C LEU A 114 -30.16 -12.39 9.28
N GLY A 115 -28.84 -12.19 9.42
CA GLY A 115 -28.03 -12.72 10.50
C GLY A 115 -28.15 -11.90 11.79
N ILE A 116 -27.33 -12.25 12.77
CA ILE A 116 -27.16 -11.51 14.03
C ILE A 116 -25.69 -11.12 14.18
N PRO A 117 -25.37 -10.09 14.99
CA PRO A 117 -23.99 -9.76 15.32
C PRO A 117 -23.24 -10.97 15.88
N LYS A 118 -22.01 -11.18 15.40
CA LYS A 118 -21.11 -12.26 15.81
C LYS A 118 -19.68 -11.72 15.93
N ASP A 119 -18.83 -12.45 16.64
CA ASP A 119 -17.38 -12.22 16.61
C ASP A 119 -16.84 -12.56 15.21
N VAL A 120 -16.61 -11.53 14.41
CA VAL A 120 -16.01 -11.66 13.08
C VAL A 120 -14.65 -10.98 13.09
N GLN A 121 -13.64 -11.79 12.81
CA GLN A 121 -12.25 -11.37 12.71
C GLN A 121 -11.88 -11.19 11.25
N ILE A 122 -11.42 -10.01 10.87
CA ILE A 122 -11.02 -9.67 9.50
C ILE A 122 -9.60 -9.14 9.45
N TYR A 123 -8.94 -9.35 8.32
CA TYR A 123 -7.89 -8.46 7.88
C TYR A 123 -8.53 -7.34 7.05
N VAL A 124 -8.03 -6.13 7.23
CA VAL A 124 -8.49 -4.95 6.47
C VAL A 124 -7.31 -4.32 5.74
N LEU A 125 -7.59 -3.86 4.53
CA LEU A 125 -6.68 -3.07 3.71
C LEU A 125 -7.39 -1.77 3.33
N TYR A 126 -6.72 -0.66 3.60
CA TYR A 126 -7.17 0.68 3.24
C TYR A 126 -6.31 1.16 2.10
N ARG A 127 -6.91 1.46 0.94
CA ARG A 127 -6.23 2.10 -0.18
C ARG A 127 -6.82 3.48 -0.37
N TYR A 128 -5.99 4.48 -0.52
CA TYR A 128 -6.44 5.83 -0.84
C TYR A 128 -5.46 6.51 -1.78
N VAL A 129 -5.99 7.40 -2.61
CA VAL A 129 -5.26 8.05 -3.70
C VAL A 129 -5.39 9.56 -3.52
N ASP A 130 -4.27 10.25 -3.59
CA ASP A 130 -4.15 11.71 -3.60
C ASP A 130 -3.44 12.07 -4.90
N GLU A 131 -4.18 12.58 -5.88
CA GLU A 131 -3.72 12.78 -7.26
C GLU A 131 -3.03 11.53 -7.85
N ASP A 132 -1.69 11.55 -7.98
CA ASP A 132 -0.87 10.49 -8.55
C ASP A 132 -0.24 9.56 -7.49
N VAL A 133 -0.47 9.85 -6.20
CA VAL A 133 0.11 9.08 -5.09
C VAL A 133 -0.93 8.14 -4.51
N THR A 134 -0.67 6.84 -4.64
CA THR A 134 -1.48 5.78 -4.03
C THR A 134 -0.80 5.31 -2.75
N ARG A 135 -1.58 5.26 -1.66
CA ARG A 135 -1.13 4.72 -0.38
C ARG A 135 -2.02 3.59 0.07
N VAL A 136 -1.39 2.56 0.61
CA VAL A 136 -2.07 1.36 1.10
C VAL A 136 -1.62 1.04 2.52
N TRP A 137 -2.57 0.85 3.42
CA TRP A 137 -2.36 0.32 4.76
C TRP A 137 -2.93 -1.08 4.86
N VAL A 138 -2.08 -2.06 5.15
CA VAL A 138 -2.49 -3.47 5.27
C VAL A 138 -2.38 -3.91 6.71
N ALA A 139 -3.48 -4.34 7.33
CA ALA A 139 -3.45 -4.84 8.70
C ALA A 139 -2.60 -6.11 8.80
N LEU A 140 -1.67 -6.14 9.77
CA LEU A 140 -0.73 -7.25 9.97
C LEU A 140 -1.35 -8.42 10.76
N ARG A 141 -2.42 -8.16 11.50
CA ARG A 141 -3.15 -9.15 12.28
C ARG A 141 -4.66 -9.06 12.01
N PRO A 142 -5.40 -10.17 12.19
CA PRO A 142 -6.84 -10.10 12.14
C PRO A 142 -7.36 -9.31 13.34
N ALA A 143 -8.40 -8.53 13.11
CA ALA A 143 -9.01 -7.62 14.05
C ALA A 143 -10.52 -7.86 14.12
N LEU A 144 -11.12 -7.61 15.29
CA LEU A 144 -12.57 -7.66 15.44
C LEU A 144 -13.21 -6.55 14.61
N ALA A 145 -14.14 -6.91 13.73
CA ALA A 145 -15.05 -5.98 13.08
C ALA A 145 -16.34 -5.87 13.90
N GLU A 146 -16.60 -4.70 14.46
CA GLU A 146 -17.80 -4.40 15.24
C GLU A 146 -18.73 -3.50 14.42
N LEU A 147 -19.98 -3.92 14.25
CA LEU A 147 -21.04 -3.03 13.76
C LEU A 147 -21.40 -2.04 14.89
N LYS A 148 -20.99 -0.79 14.72
CA LYS A 148 -21.22 0.28 15.70
C LYS A 148 -22.57 0.96 15.50
N SER A 149 -23.01 1.13 14.26
CA SER A 149 -24.30 1.75 13.93
C SER A 149 -24.81 1.25 12.58
N HIS A 150 -26.13 1.22 12.41
CA HIS A 150 -26.79 0.85 11.16
C HIS A 150 -27.94 1.82 10.88
N GLY A 151 -28.00 2.37 9.67
CA GLY A 151 -28.99 3.38 9.27
C GLY A 151 -30.42 2.88 9.19
N GLY A 152 -30.61 1.56 9.13
CA GLY A 152 -31.93 0.94 9.01
C GLY A 152 -32.56 1.19 7.64
N ILE A 153 -33.88 1.12 7.58
CA ILE A 153 -34.68 1.40 6.39
C ILE A 153 -35.52 2.64 6.70
N VAL A 154 -35.10 3.78 6.19
CA VAL A 154 -35.75 5.08 6.39
C VAL A 154 -35.98 5.71 5.02
N ASP A 155 -37.18 6.22 4.78
CA ASP A 155 -37.54 6.83 3.50
C ASP A 155 -36.72 8.09 3.22
N GLY A 156 -36.19 8.20 2.00
CA GLY A 156 -35.34 9.32 1.57
C GLY A 156 -33.92 9.35 2.14
N GLU A 157 -33.54 8.41 3.01
CA GLU A 157 -32.22 8.36 3.64
C GLU A 157 -31.36 7.21 3.07
N LEU A 158 -30.06 7.46 2.92
CA LEU A 158 -29.12 6.44 2.49
C LEU A 158 -28.89 5.44 3.65
N SER A 159 -29.10 4.15 3.40
CA SER A 159 -28.75 3.11 4.38
C SER A 159 -27.24 2.99 4.51
N PHE A 160 -26.76 2.74 5.73
CA PHE A 160 -25.34 2.63 6.01
C PHE A 160 -25.08 1.62 7.12
N ALA A 161 -23.84 1.13 7.18
CA ALA A 161 -23.32 0.35 8.28
C ALA A 161 -21.95 0.90 8.71
N GLU A 162 -21.88 1.47 9.91
CA GLU A 162 -20.64 1.98 10.49
C GLU A 162 -19.91 0.84 11.20
N ILE A 163 -18.71 0.52 10.72
CA ILE A 163 -17.89 -0.59 11.19
C ILE A 163 -16.65 -0.03 11.89
N THR A 164 -16.42 -0.48 13.12
CA THR A 164 -15.19 -0.22 13.87
C THR A 164 -14.30 -1.47 13.84
N VAL A 165 -13.02 -1.29 13.51
CA VAL A 165 -12.03 -2.35 13.46
C VAL A 165 -11.07 -2.21 14.65
N HIS A 166 -11.07 -3.21 15.53
CA HIS A 166 -10.27 -3.21 16.76
C HIS A 166 -8.95 -3.92 16.54
N HIS A 167 -7.92 -3.16 16.17
CA HIS A 167 -6.63 -3.73 15.80
C HIS A 167 -5.86 -4.30 16.96
N THR A 168 -5.02 -5.27 16.64
CA THR A 168 -3.98 -5.79 17.54
C THR A 168 -2.63 -5.68 16.85
N ALA A 169 -1.62 -5.25 17.59
CA ALA A 169 -0.26 -5.15 17.08
C ALA A 169 0.39 -6.53 16.92
N ASP A 170 1.32 -6.64 15.98
CA ASP A 170 2.18 -7.79 15.79
C ASP A 170 3.24 -7.93 16.90
N ALA A 171 4.19 -8.85 16.71
CA ALA A 171 5.26 -9.07 17.69
C ALA A 171 6.24 -7.88 17.81
N ASN A 172 6.31 -7.03 16.77
CA ASN A 172 7.16 -5.85 16.73
C ASN A 172 6.44 -4.59 17.25
N GLY A 173 5.13 -4.67 17.45
CA GLY A 173 4.30 -3.54 17.88
C GLY A 173 3.60 -2.83 16.73
N ASP A 174 3.68 -3.37 15.51
CA ASP A 174 3.13 -2.76 14.31
C ASP A 174 1.70 -3.24 14.05
N VAL A 175 0.82 -2.32 13.66
CA VAL A 175 -0.57 -2.63 13.29
C VAL A 175 -0.73 -2.76 11.78
N PHE A 176 -0.14 -1.85 11.03
CA PHE A 176 -0.23 -1.77 9.57
C PHE A 176 1.14 -1.85 8.93
N LYS A 177 1.22 -2.53 7.79
CA LYS A 177 2.28 -2.27 6.81
C LYS A 177 1.81 -1.17 5.86
N TYR A 178 2.68 -0.21 5.60
CA TYR A 178 2.48 0.87 4.64
C TYR A 178 3.10 0.48 3.31
N LEU A 179 2.37 0.71 2.21
CA LEU A 179 2.89 0.73 0.85
C LEU A 179 2.56 2.11 0.29
N ASP A 180 3.51 2.73 -0.40
CA ASP A 180 3.34 4.03 -1.06
C ASP A 180 3.82 3.90 -2.50
N SER A 181 3.16 4.57 -3.45
CA SER A 181 3.61 4.70 -4.84
C SER A 181 4.39 5.98 -5.07
N SER A 182 4.72 6.74 -4.02
CA SER A 182 5.57 7.92 -4.15
C SER A 182 6.93 7.55 -4.75
N ALA A 183 7.45 8.38 -5.66
CA ALA A 183 8.76 8.25 -6.33
C ALA A 183 9.99 8.19 -5.38
N ALA A 184 9.79 8.16 -4.06
CA ALA A 184 10.85 7.94 -3.09
C ALA A 184 11.50 6.55 -3.21
N ASP A 185 10.80 5.58 -3.82
CA ASP A 185 11.35 4.25 -4.10
C ASP A 185 11.91 4.11 -5.53
N ASP A 186 11.84 5.16 -6.36
CA ASP A 186 12.41 5.13 -7.70
C ASP A 186 13.91 4.97 -7.65
N VAL A 187 14.43 4.08 -8.49
CA VAL A 187 15.86 3.81 -8.58
C VAL A 187 16.39 4.39 -9.88
N THR A 188 17.31 5.34 -9.77
CA THR A 188 18.05 5.85 -10.94
C THR A 188 19.35 5.07 -11.13
N LYS A 189 19.62 4.66 -12.37
CA LYS A 189 20.86 3.98 -12.80
C LYS A 189 21.46 4.65 -14.01
N THR A 190 22.75 4.94 -13.93
CA THR A 190 23.50 5.53 -15.03
C THR A 190 24.30 4.44 -15.74
N PHE A 191 24.01 4.24 -17.03
CA PHE A 191 24.73 3.37 -17.95
C PHE A 191 25.81 4.21 -18.66
N THR A 192 27.06 3.99 -18.29
CA THR A 192 28.22 4.56 -18.98
C THR A 192 28.73 3.56 -20.01
N ILE A 193 28.64 3.91 -21.29
CA ILE A 193 28.99 3.05 -22.42
C ILE A 193 30.34 3.48 -22.98
N ASP A 194 31.33 2.60 -22.96
CA ASP A 194 32.65 2.91 -23.51
C ASP A 194 32.62 3.01 -25.05
N ALA A 195 33.51 3.82 -25.63
CA ALA A 195 33.55 4.07 -27.08
C ALA A 195 33.79 2.82 -27.96
N GLY A 196 34.28 1.72 -27.39
CA GLY A 196 34.50 0.45 -28.10
C GLY A 196 33.28 -0.48 -28.13
N VAL A 197 32.21 -0.14 -27.39
CA VAL A 197 31.01 -0.97 -27.31
C VAL A 197 30.21 -0.90 -28.59
N THR A 198 29.98 -2.03 -29.25
CA THR A 198 29.16 -2.11 -30.48
C THR A 198 27.77 -2.67 -30.22
N ALA A 199 27.59 -3.36 -29.09
CA ALA A 199 26.31 -3.86 -28.61
C ALA A 199 26.43 -4.15 -27.11
N TYR A 200 25.30 -4.18 -26.39
CA TYR A 200 25.30 -4.54 -24.97
C TYR A 200 23.99 -5.21 -24.57
N THR A 201 24.00 -5.83 -23.39
CA THR A 201 22.80 -6.35 -22.71
C THR A 201 22.69 -5.69 -21.35
N ALA A 202 21.47 -5.48 -20.87
CA ALA A 202 21.19 -5.05 -19.51
C ALA A 202 20.46 -6.17 -18.76
N THR A 203 20.73 -6.31 -17.48
CA THR A 203 20.06 -7.27 -16.60
C THR A 203 19.46 -6.53 -15.42
N VAL A 204 18.15 -6.71 -15.19
CA VAL A 204 17.39 -6.15 -14.07
C VAL A 204 16.77 -7.30 -13.28
N ASP A 205 17.16 -7.45 -12.02
CA ASP A 205 16.64 -8.48 -11.08
C ASP A 205 16.65 -9.93 -11.63
N GLY A 206 17.61 -10.22 -12.52
CA GLY A 206 17.82 -11.54 -13.12
C GLY A 206 17.31 -11.67 -14.55
N ASP A 207 16.44 -10.76 -15.01
CA ASP A 207 15.93 -10.74 -16.38
C ASP A 207 16.88 -9.95 -17.27
N THR A 208 17.27 -10.52 -18.41
CA THR A 208 18.29 -9.95 -19.30
C THR A 208 17.68 -9.60 -20.65
N THR A 209 17.97 -8.38 -21.13
CA THR A 209 17.48 -7.91 -22.42
C THR A 209 18.06 -8.74 -23.57
N VAL A 210 17.39 -8.72 -24.71
CA VAL A 210 18.05 -9.06 -25.98
C VAL A 210 19.22 -8.09 -26.24
N SER A 211 20.14 -8.47 -27.12
CA SER A 211 21.29 -7.63 -27.46
C SER A 211 20.84 -6.29 -28.07
N ILE A 212 21.25 -5.19 -27.45
CA ILE A 212 20.95 -3.81 -27.85
C ILE A 212 22.12 -3.31 -28.71
N THR A 213 21.89 -3.05 -29.99
CA THR A 213 22.91 -2.56 -30.93
C THR A 213 22.85 -1.06 -31.15
N ALA A 214 21.69 -0.43 -30.89
CA ALA A 214 21.54 1.02 -30.95
C ALA A 214 21.86 1.62 -29.58
N LEU A 215 22.87 2.48 -29.49
CA LEU A 215 23.33 3.09 -28.24
C LEU A 215 22.53 4.35 -27.90
N THR A 216 21.20 4.26 -27.97
CA THR A 216 20.28 5.38 -27.71
C THR A 216 19.44 5.12 -26.46
N ASP A 217 18.92 6.19 -25.88
CA ASP A 217 17.93 6.17 -24.80
C ASP A 217 16.69 5.35 -25.18
N TYR A 218 16.13 5.58 -26.37
CA TYR A 218 14.95 4.87 -26.87
C TYR A 218 15.16 3.36 -26.97
N ALA A 219 16.31 2.94 -27.48
CA ALA A 219 16.63 1.51 -27.62
C ALA A 219 16.80 0.83 -26.26
N LEU A 220 17.47 1.50 -25.32
CA LEU A 220 17.59 1.00 -23.94
C LEU A 220 16.23 0.93 -23.26
N GLN A 221 15.43 2.00 -23.34
CA GLN A 221 14.11 2.06 -22.72
C GLN A 221 13.19 0.96 -23.24
N SER A 222 13.12 0.79 -24.56
CA SER A 222 12.28 -0.26 -25.15
C SER A 222 12.71 -1.65 -24.67
N ALA A 223 14.02 -1.93 -24.69
CA ALA A 223 14.54 -3.24 -24.27
C ALA A 223 14.31 -3.51 -22.78
N LEU A 224 14.44 -2.51 -21.92
CA LEU A 224 14.17 -2.65 -20.49
C LEU A 224 12.68 -2.86 -20.21
N ARG A 225 11.78 -2.14 -20.89
CA ARG A 225 10.32 -2.31 -20.73
C ARG A 225 9.80 -3.67 -21.20
N ASP A 226 10.57 -4.39 -22.01
CA ASP A 226 10.22 -5.74 -22.45
C ASP A 226 10.57 -6.80 -21.39
N LEU A 227 11.27 -6.45 -20.30
CA LEU A 227 11.61 -7.37 -19.21
C LEU A 227 10.42 -7.58 -18.26
N ASP A 228 10.16 -8.83 -17.87
CA ASP A 228 9.11 -9.18 -16.90
C ASP A 228 9.32 -8.44 -15.56
N SER A 229 10.57 -8.34 -15.07
CA SER A 229 10.92 -7.58 -13.87
C SER A 229 10.55 -6.09 -13.94
N VAL A 230 10.63 -5.47 -15.12
CA VAL A 230 10.29 -4.06 -15.32
C VAL A 230 8.80 -3.87 -15.59
N GLN A 231 8.15 -4.82 -16.27
CA GLN A 231 6.69 -4.81 -16.45
C GLN A 231 5.92 -5.00 -15.14
N ALA A 232 6.57 -5.57 -14.13
CA ALA A 232 6.02 -5.68 -12.78
C ALA A 232 6.07 -4.37 -11.97
N LEU A 233 6.78 -3.36 -12.46
CA LEU A 233 6.86 -2.02 -11.85
C LEU A 233 5.65 -1.16 -12.23
N ASP A 234 5.48 -0.03 -11.53
CA ASP A 234 4.40 0.91 -11.81
C ASP A 234 4.66 1.61 -13.16
N ASP A 235 3.61 1.91 -13.93
CA ASP A 235 3.74 2.57 -15.24
C ASP A 235 4.50 3.90 -15.09
N PRO A 236 5.52 4.20 -15.93
CA PRO A 236 5.90 3.53 -17.18
C PRO A 236 6.94 2.40 -17.04
N GLY A 237 7.21 1.94 -15.82
CA GLY A 237 8.18 0.92 -15.45
C GLY A 237 9.61 1.45 -15.44
N VAL A 238 10.03 2.05 -16.55
CA VAL A 238 11.31 2.75 -16.65
C VAL A 238 11.23 3.88 -17.68
N THR A 239 11.87 5.01 -17.37
CA THR A 239 12.19 6.07 -18.33
C THR A 239 13.70 6.12 -18.54
N VAL A 240 14.16 6.37 -19.76
CA VAL A 240 15.59 6.53 -20.06
C VAL A 240 15.81 7.85 -20.78
N GLU A 241 16.80 8.60 -20.32
CA GLU A 241 17.24 9.85 -20.94
C GLU A 241 18.76 9.85 -21.16
N GLY A 242 19.24 10.54 -22.18
CA GLY A 242 20.67 10.75 -22.41
C GLY A 242 21.04 10.93 -23.89
N PRO A 243 22.26 11.39 -24.18
CA PRO A 243 22.73 11.52 -25.56
C PRO A 243 22.99 10.14 -26.20
N GLU A 244 22.93 10.09 -27.53
CA GLU A 244 23.39 8.93 -28.30
C GLU A 244 24.87 8.62 -27.99
N GLY A 245 25.17 7.36 -27.67
CA GLY A 245 26.47 6.90 -27.19
C GLY A 245 26.65 6.98 -25.67
N GLY A 246 25.69 7.57 -24.94
CA GLY A 246 25.68 7.64 -23.48
C GLY A 246 26.51 8.81 -22.89
N PRO A 247 26.48 8.99 -21.55
CA PRO A 247 25.80 8.14 -20.56
C PRO A 247 24.27 8.18 -20.66
N LEU A 248 23.63 7.02 -20.50
CA LEU A 248 22.17 6.91 -20.47
C LEU A 248 21.70 6.75 -19.02
N VAL A 249 20.71 7.51 -18.60
CA VAL A 249 20.17 7.51 -17.24
C VAL A 249 18.79 6.86 -17.28
N ALA A 250 18.67 5.68 -16.67
CA ALA A 250 17.42 4.95 -16.51
C ALA A 250 16.84 5.22 -15.12
N THR A 251 15.60 5.68 -15.05
CA THR A 251 14.85 5.82 -13.79
C THR A 251 13.75 4.78 -13.78
N PHE A 252 13.87 3.80 -12.88
CA PHE A 252 12.88 2.75 -12.65
C PHE A 252 11.79 3.27 -11.71
N THR A 253 10.54 3.06 -12.07
CA THR A 253 9.36 3.52 -11.31
C THR A 253 9.04 2.49 -10.21
N GLY A 254 9.76 2.62 -9.09
CA GLY A 254 9.77 1.66 -8.00
C GLY A 254 11.11 0.91 -7.80
N PRO A 255 11.16 0.03 -6.78
CA PRO A 255 12.42 -0.57 -6.34
C PRO A 255 12.88 -1.70 -7.28
N VAL A 256 14.15 -1.64 -7.67
CA VAL A 256 14.87 -2.76 -8.30
C VAL A 256 16.08 -3.14 -7.45
N THR A 257 16.35 -4.43 -7.28
CA THR A 257 17.41 -4.90 -6.36
C THR A 257 18.80 -4.97 -6.99
N GLY A 258 18.89 -5.20 -8.30
CA GLY A 258 20.14 -5.29 -9.03
C GLY A 258 19.98 -4.89 -10.49
N VAL A 259 20.85 -3.98 -10.94
CA VAL A 259 20.95 -3.57 -12.35
C VAL A 259 22.40 -3.69 -12.78
N SER A 260 22.64 -4.37 -13.90
CA SER A 260 23.97 -4.54 -14.48
C SER A 260 23.91 -4.53 -15.99
N ALA A 261 25.07 -4.36 -16.65
CA ALA A 261 25.17 -4.41 -18.09
C ALA A 261 26.45 -5.10 -18.53
N THR A 262 26.42 -5.75 -19.69
CA THR A 262 27.59 -6.36 -20.32
C THR A 262 27.72 -5.87 -21.75
N GLY A 263 28.89 -5.30 -22.07
CA GLY A 263 29.22 -4.79 -23.40
C GLY A 263 29.93 -5.82 -24.28
N THR A 264 29.73 -5.70 -25.59
CA THR A 264 30.51 -6.37 -26.63
C THR A 264 31.49 -5.37 -27.23
N GLY A 265 32.79 -5.68 -27.22
CA GLY A 265 33.85 -4.80 -27.73
C GLY A 265 34.36 -3.74 -26.73
N GLY A 266 33.73 -3.64 -25.56
CA GLY A 266 34.11 -2.74 -24.48
C GLY A 266 33.30 -3.01 -23.21
N THR A 267 33.40 -2.11 -22.23
CA THR A 267 32.67 -2.24 -20.95
C THR A 267 31.46 -1.32 -20.95
N VAL A 268 30.37 -1.76 -20.30
CA VAL A 268 29.28 -0.89 -19.88
C VAL A 268 29.24 -0.91 -18.37
N THR A 269 29.37 0.26 -17.75
CA THR A 269 29.33 0.40 -16.29
C THR A 269 27.95 0.91 -15.86
N VAL A 270 27.37 0.30 -14.84
CA VAL A 270 26.11 0.75 -14.23
C VAL A 270 26.39 1.24 -12.81
N SER A 271 26.00 2.48 -12.52
CA SER A 271 26.06 3.08 -11.17
C SER A 271 24.69 3.52 -10.71
#